data_AF-A0AA91B7Y4-F1
#
_entry.id   AF-A0AA91B7Y4-F1
#
_cell.length_a   1.000
_cell.length_b   1.000
_cell.length_c   1.000
_cell.angle_alpha   90.00
_cell.angle_beta   90.00
_cell.angle_gamma   90.00
#
_symmetry.space_group_name_H-M   'P 1'
#
loop_
_entity.id
_entity.type
_entity.pdbx_description
1 polymer ?
#
loop_
_entity_poly.entity_id
_entity_poly.type
_entity_poly.pdbx_seq_one_letter_code
_entity_poly.pdbx_strand_id
1 'polypeptide(L)'
;MKWLTVRNSILILGLSLVTLTVSQAEENQKPYQVRLQIGFYDLLSQQKEVYDARITAIESGYISTITSPNDNRFIFKGKFTKEGTKNEQLIFDYNPIFFHNPTSGKMVEGVLDYLTHNTVFMTPMVVDGQPLIVGQGGIMLGKK
;
A
#
# COMPACT_ATOMS: atom_id res chain seq x y z
N MET A 1 61.29 8.35 -55.26
CA MET A 1 61.04 8.07 -53.83
C MET A 1 59.78 7.21 -53.74
N LYS A 2 59.89 6.03 -53.12
CA LYS A 2 58.79 5.06 -52.90
C LYS A 2 58.24 5.26 -51.48
N TRP A 3 56.92 5.39 -51.31
CA TRP A 3 56.20 5.13 -50.05
C TRP A 3 54.81 4.57 -50.47
N LEU A 4 54.61 3.25 -50.49
CA LEU A 4 54.09 2.36 -49.43
C LEU A 4 52.58 2.50 -49.17
N THR A 5 51.90 1.40 -49.54
CA THR A 5 50.55 0.84 -49.30
C THR A 5 49.85 1.19 -47.97
N VAL A 6 48.51 1.15 -47.82
CA VAL A 6 47.69 -0.07 -47.61
C VAL A 6 46.16 0.20 -47.75
N ARG A 7 45.45 -0.81 -48.27
CA ARG A 7 43.99 -1.04 -48.38
C ARG A 7 43.43 -1.65 -47.07
N ASN A 8 42.25 -1.22 -46.60
CA ASN A 8 41.16 -2.05 -46.02
C ASN A 8 40.05 -1.14 -45.41
N SER A 9 38.80 -1.17 -45.86
CA SER A 9 37.72 -2.18 -45.63
C SER A 9 36.93 -1.92 -44.33
N ILE A 10 35.75 -1.32 -44.52
CA ILE A 10 34.45 -1.43 -43.81
C ILE A 10 34.44 -1.94 -42.35
N LEU A 11 33.82 -1.17 -41.46
CA LEU A 11 32.79 -1.70 -40.53
C LEU A 11 31.91 -0.57 -39.97
N ILE A 12 30.67 -0.52 -40.46
CA ILE A 12 29.56 0.24 -39.91
C ILE A 12 29.17 -0.45 -38.61
N LEU A 13 29.42 0.18 -37.47
CA LEU A 13 28.90 -0.29 -36.18
C LEU A 13 27.49 0.31 -36.01
N GLY A 14 26.48 -0.47 -36.37
CA GLY A 14 25.09 -0.19 -36.03
C GLY A 14 24.92 -0.33 -34.52
N LEU A 15 24.70 0.79 -33.83
CA LEU A 15 24.31 0.79 -32.43
C LEU A 15 22.81 0.45 -32.38
N SER A 16 22.47 -0.84 -32.32
CA SER A 16 21.11 -1.27 -32.02
C SER A 16 20.80 -0.91 -30.57
N LEU A 17 19.99 0.13 -30.39
CA LEU A 17 19.37 0.47 -29.12
C LEU A 17 18.37 -0.65 -28.79
N VAL A 18 18.82 -1.67 -28.06
CA VAL A 18 17.91 -2.63 -27.44
C VAL A 18 17.23 -1.88 -26.30
N THR A 19 16.04 -1.34 -26.58
CA THR A 19 15.14 -0.91 -25.52
C THR A 19 14.69 -2.16 -24.77
N LEU A 20 15.37 -2.47 -23.66
CA LEU A 20 14.85 -3.36 -22.64
C LEU A 20 13.59 -2.72 -22.08
N THR A 21 12.43 -3.05 -22.67
CA THR A 21 11.15 -2.84 -22.03
C THR A 21 11.14 -3.76 -20.81
N VAL A 22 11.45 -3.19 -19.64
CA VAL A 22 11.13 -3.80 -18.36
C VAL A 22 9.60 -3.83 -18.30
N SER A 23 9.00 -4.93 -18.77
CA SER A 23 7.64 -5.25 -18.39
C SER A 23 7.67 -5.44 -16.87
N GLN A 24 7.20 -4.44 -16.13
CA GLN A 24 6.71 -4.67 -14.78
C GLN A 24 5.59 -5.69 -14.94
N ALA A 25 5.91 -6.95 -14.70
CA ALA A 25 4.90 -7.95 -14.46
C ALA A 25 4.09 -7.43 -13.26
N GLU A 26 2.83 -7.07 -13.50
CA GLU A 26 1.88 -6.91 -12.42
C GLU A 26 1.85 -8.25 -11.70
N GLU A 27 2.50 -8.29 -10.53
CA GLU A 27 2.55 -9.44 -9.67
C GLU A 27 1.09 -9.79 -9.36
N ASN A 28 0.62 -10.93 -9.90
CA ASN A 28 -0.68 -11.50 -9.59
C ASN A 28 -0.71 -11.79 -8.08
N GLN A 29 -1.12 -10.80 -7.29
CA GLN A 29 -1.19 -10.90 -5.85
C GLN A 29 -2.25 -11.95 -5.52
N LYS A 30 -1.83 -13.15 -5.13
CA LYS A 30 -2.73 -14.14 -4.54
C LYS A 30 -3.48 -13.46 -3.39
N PRO A 31 -4.81 -13.61 -3.28
CA PRO A 31 -5.58 -12.98 -2.24
C PRO A 31 -5.01 -13.41 -0.89
N TYR A 32 -4.43 -12.45 -0.17
CA TYR A 32 -3.92 -12.64 1.17
C TYR A 32 -4.73 -11.78 2.13
N GLN A 33 -4.90 -12.29 3.34
CA GLN A 33 -5.69 -11.65 4.38
C GLN A 33 -4.81 -11.38 5.60
N VAL A 34 -4.82 -10.14 6.04
CA VAL A 34 -4.20 -9.70 7.30
C VAL A 34 -5.29 -9.54 8.35
N ARG A 35 -4.98 -9.95 9.58
CA ARG A 35 -5.77 -9.67 10.78
C ARG A 35 -4.87 -8.98 11.78
N LEU A 36 -5.31 -7.85 12.31
CA LEU A 36 -4.56 -7.07 13.28
C LEU A 36 -5.53 -6.40 14.27
N GLN A 37 -4.99 -5.91 15.38
CA GLN A 37 -5.73 -5.08 16.32
C GLN A 37 -5.19 -3.65 16.32
N ILE A 38 -6.10 -2.69 16.39
CA ILE A 38 -5.80 -1.27 16.51
C ILE A 38 -6.28 -0.82 17.89
N GLY A 39 -5.43 -0.10 18.63
CA GLY A 39 -5.76 0.43 19.94
C GLY A 39 -5.55 1.93 20.00
N PHE A 40 -6.47 2.63 20.67
CA PHE A 40 -6.35 4.05 20.99
C PHE A 40 -6.38 4.22 22.51
N TYR A 41 -5.57 5.15 23.00
CA TYR A 41 -5.52 5.46 24.42
C TYR A 41 -5.40 6.97 24.62
N ASP A 42 -6.37 7.54 25.32
CA ASP A 42 -6.34 8.94 25.75
C ASP A 42 -5.80 9.01 27.19
N LEU A 43 -4.68 9.72 27.35
CA LEU A 43 -4.01 9.89 28.64
C LEU A 43 -4.82 10.73 29.63
N LEU A 44 -5.58 11.71 29.15
CA LEU A 44 -6.30 12.66 30.01
C LEU A 44 -7.58 12.02 30.56
N SER A 45 -8.36 11.37 29.69
CA SER A 45 -9.59 10.68 30.09
C SER A 45 -9.36 9.24 30.57
N GLN A 46 -8.14 8.72 30.40
CA GLN A 46 -7.79 7.30 30.60
C GLN A 46 -8.67 6.35 29.77
N GLN A 47 -9.28 6.85 28.69
CA GLN A 47 -10.15 6.07 27.82
C GLN A 47 -9.31 5.20 26.90
N LYS A 48 -9.66 3.91 26.86
CA LYS A 48 -9.08 2.93 25.95
C LYS A 48 -10.10 2.47 24.92
N GLU A 49 -9.69 2.38 23.67
CA GLU A 49 -10.45 1.78 22.59
C GLU A 49 -9.61 0.69 21.93
N VAL A 50 -10.24 -0.42 21.56
CA VAL A 50 -9.59 -1.54 20.84
C VAL A 50 -10.53 -1.98 19.74
N TYR A 51 -9.98 -2.24 18.56
CA TYR A 51 -10.70 -2.64 17.38
C TYR A 51 -9.98 -3.79 16.68
N ASP A 52 -10.75 -4.74 16.17
CA ASP A 52 -10.25 -5.79 15.30
C ASP A 52 -10.33 -5.29 13.85
N ALA A 53 -9.20 -5.33 13.14
CA ALA A 53 -9.11 -4.96 11.74
C ALA A 53 -8.74 -6.16 10.87
N ARG A 54 -9.42 -6.27 9.74
CA ARG A 54 -9.18 -7.27 8.70
C ARG A 54 -8.94 -6.56 7.39
N ILE A 55 -7.85 -6.89 6.72
CA ILE A 55 -7.50 -6.35 5.41
C ILE A 55 -7.35 -7.52 4.45
N THR A 56 -8.10 -7.48 3.35
CA THR A 56 -8.10 -8.53 2.32
C THR A 56 -7.66 -7.92 1.00
N ALA A 57 -6.60 -8.47 0.41
CA ALA A 57 -6.18 -8.11 -0.93
C ALA A 57 -7.21 -8.59 -1.97
N ILE A 58 -7.51 -7.71 -2.93
CA ILE A 58 -8.35 -7.98 -4.10
C ILE A 58 -7.65 -7.44 -5.34
N GLU A 59 -8.09 -7.81 -6.54
CA GLU A 59 -7.43 -7.39 -7.79
C GLU A 59 -7.29 -5.86 -7.93
N SER A 60 -8.21 -5.09 -7.38
CA SER A 60 -8.23 -3.62 -7.47
C SER A 60 -7.72 -2.88 -6.22
N GLY A 61 -7.02 -3.57 -5.31
CA GLY A 61 -6.47 -2.99 -4.08
C GLY A 61 -6.81 -3.81 -2.83
N TYR A 62 -7.38 -3.17 -1.82
CA TYR A 62 -7.65 -3.84 -0.53
C TYR A 62 -9.03 -3.50 0.02
N ILE A 63 -9.69 -4.48 0.63
CA ILE A 63 -10.89 -4.27 1.44
C ILE A 63 -10.48 -4.29 2.91
N SER A 64 -10.80 -3.22 3.62
CA SER A 64 -10.65 -3.15 5.08
C SER A 64 -12.00 -3.38 5.76
N THR A 65 -11.98 -4.05 6.90
CA THR A 65 -13.13 -4.17 7.81
C THR A 65 -12.64 -4.00 9.23
N ILE A 66 -13.20 -3.04 9.95
CA ILE A 66 -12.89 -2.71 11.33
C ILE A 66 -14.15 -2.95 12.16
N THR A 67 -14.02 -3.72 13.23
CA THR A 67 -15.11 -4.06 14.17
C THR A 67 -14.65 -3.82 15.60
N SER A 68 -15.59 -3.57 16.51
CA SER A 68 -15.26 -3.49 17.93
C SER A 68 -15.53 -4.84 18.60
N PRO A 69 -14.58 -5.39 19.38
CA PRO A 69 -14.85 -6.55 20.23
C PRO A 69 -15.82 -6.21 21.37
N ASN A 70 -15.97 -4.92 21.71
CA ASN A 70 -16.78 -4.43 22.82
C ASN A 70 -18.14 -3.84 22.38
N ASP A 71 -18.34 -3.59 21.08
CA ASP A 71 -19.62 -3.11 20.53
C ASP A 71 -19.87 -3.76 19.16
N ASN A 72 -20.72 -4.78 19.13
CA ASN A 72 -21.04 -5.53 17.91
C ASN A 72 -21.81 -4.71 16.86
N ARG A 73 -22.27 -3.50 17.22
CA ARG A 73 -22.92 -2.58 16.29
C ARG A 73 -21.89 -1.71 15.57
N PHE A 74 -20.66 -1.58 16.10
CA PHE A 74 -19.61 -0.85 15.40
C PHE A 74 -19.05 -1.70 14.26
N ILE A 75 -19.20 -1.17 13.05
CA ILE A 75 -18.58 -1.75 11.86
C ILE A 75 -18.24 -0.64 10.86
N PHE A 76 -17.01 -0.69 10.39
CA PHE A 76 -16.54 0.13 9.29
C PHE A 76 -15.92 -0.75 8.23
N LYS A 77 -16.38 -0.61 6.99
CA LYS A 77 -15.86 -1.32 5.84
C LYS A 77 -15.56 -0.32 4.76
N GLY A 78 -14.41 -0.45 4.12
CA GLY A 78 -14.06 0.37 2.98
C GLY A 78 -13.02 -0.27 2.09
N LYS A 79 -12.70 0.44 1.01
CA LYS A 79 -11.81 -0.01 -0.05
C LYS A 79 -10.66 0.96 -0.22
N PHE A 80 -9.45 0.44 -0.13
CA PHE A 80 -8.26 1.09 -0.67
C PHE A 80 -8.18 0.77 -2.17
N THR A 81 -8.19 1.81 -3.00
CA THR A 81 -7.91 1.70 -4.43
C THR A 81 -6.51 2.26 -4.67
N LYS A 82 -5.67 1.51 -5.38
CA LYS A 82 -4.32 1.98 -5.72
C LYS A 82 -4.42 2.98 -6.87
N GLU A 83 -4.01 4.21 -6.62
CA GLU A 83 -4.01 5.27 -7.63
C GLU A 83 -2.67 5.38 -8.36
N GLY A 84 -1.57 4.95 -7.71
CA GLY A 84 -0.27 4.99 -8.36
C GLY A 84 0.90 4.75 -7.43
N THR A 85 2.07 5.23 -7.85
CA THR A 85 3.32 5.18 -7.09
C THR A 85 4.11 6.45 -7.35
N LYS A 86 4.65 7.08 -6.30
CA LYS A 86 5.47 8.29 -6.40
C LYS A 86 6.55 8.25 -5.33
N ASN A 87 7.81 8.51 -5.71
CA ASN A 87 8.95 8.51 -4.79
C ASN A 87 8.98 7.25 -3.89
N GLU A 88 8.81 6.07 -4.50
CA GLU A 88 8.76 4.77 -3.81
C GLU A 88 7.55 4.57 -2.87
N GLN A 89 6.66 5.56 -2.74
CA GLN A 89 5.42 5.45 -1.97
C GLN A 89 4.28 5.01 -2.86
N LEU A 90 3.52 4.02 -2.39
CA LEU A 90 2.23 3.63 -2.95
C LEU A 90 1.17 4.66 -2.54
N ILE A 91 0.38 5.10 -3.51
CA ILE A 91 -0.68 6.08 -3.32
C ILE A 91 -2.01 5.35 -3.37
N PHE A 92 -2.84 5.55 -2.34
CA PHE A 92 -4.16 4.97 -2.25
C PHE A 92 -5.21 6.02 -1.93
N ASP A 93 -6.38 5.85 -2.54
CA ASP A 93 -7.61 6.49 -2.08
C ASP A 93 -8.45 5.50 -1.29
N TYR A 94 -9.15 6.00 -0.27
CA TYR A 94 -9.99 5.17 0.59
C TYR A 94 -11.46 5.57 0.48
N ASN A 95 -12.28 4.61 0.01
CA ASN A 95 -13.72 4.82 -0.16
C ASN A 95 -14.50 3.99 0.87
N PRO A 96 -15.41 4.60 1.65
CA PRO A 96 -16.27 3.85 2.57
C PRO A 96 -17.27 3.01 1.77
N ILE A 97 -17.43 1.75 2.16
CA ILE A 97 -18.44 0.83 1.62
C ILE A 97 -19.62 0.73 2.58
N PHE A 98 -19.34 0.64 3.87
CA PHE A 98 -20.35 0.55 4.91
C PHE A 98 -19.84 1.15 6.21
N PHE A 99 -20.68 1.90 6.88
CA PHE A 99 -20.39 2.47 8.19
C PHE A 99 -21.62 2.40 9.07
N HIS A 100 -21.44 1.82 10.25
CA HIS A 100 -22.41 1.89 11.32
C HIS A 100 -21.67 2.11 12.64
N ASN A 101 -21.96 3.23 13.30
CA ASN A 101 -21.51 3.52 14.64
C ASN A 101 -22.66 4.15 15.44
N PRO A 102 -23.23 3.46 16.43
CA PRO A 102 -24.30 4.02 17.26
C PRO A 102 -23.80 5.00 18.32
N THR A 103 -22.47 5.12 18.53
CA THR A 103 -21.88 5.91 19.61
C THR A 103 -20.81 6.86 19.07
N SER A 104 -21.09 8.17 19.05
CA SER A 104 -20.14 9.19 18.60
C SER A 104 -19.03 9.46 19.62
N GLY A 105 -17.98 10.17 19.19
CA GLY A 105 -16.90 10.65 20.05
C GLY A 105 -15.83 9.59 20.34
N LYS A 106 -15.65 8.65 19.41
CA LYS A 106 -14.60 7.62 19.51
C LYS A 106 -13.33 8.11 18.80
N MET A 107 -12.17 7.82 19.37
CA MET A 107 -10.89 8.19 18.77
C MET A 107 -10.70 7.57 17.39
N VAL A 108 -11.24 6.37 17.17
CA VAL A 108 -11.21 5.71 15.85
C VAL A 108 -11.82 6.59 14.75
N GLU A 109 -12.81 7.42 15.07
CA GLU A 109 -13.48 8.29 14.10
C GLU A 109 -12.49 9.24 13.43
N GLY A 110 -11.48 9.73 14.14
CA GLY A 110 -10.43 10.58 13.55
C GLY A 110 -9.56 9.84 12.54
N VAL A 111 -9.27 8.56 12.76
CA VAL A 111 -8.56 7.74 11.76
C VAL A 111 -9.46 7.46 10.56
N LEU A 112 -10.74 7.17 10.79
CA LEU A 112 -11.68 6.94 9.68
C LEU A 112 -11.85 8.20 8.83
N ASP A 113 -12.01 9.36 9.47
CA ASP A 113 -12.12 10.66 8.83
C ASP A 113 -10.88 10.99 8.00
N TYR A 114 -9.68 10.76 8.57
CA TYR A 114 -8.43 10.92 7.83
C TYR A 114 -8.41 10.05 6.57
N LEU A 115 -8.73 8.76 6.70
CA LEU A 115 -8.73 7.84 5.57
C LEU A 115 -9.72 8.28 4.48
N THR A 116 -10.95 8.66 4.85
CA THR A 116 -11.98 9.01 3.86
C THR A 116 -11.75 10.34 3.15
N HIS A 117 -10.97 11.25 3.73
CA HIS A 117 -10.80 12.61 3.23
C HIS A 117 -9.39 12.95 2.78
N ASN A 118 -8.43 12.03 2.89
CA ASN A 118 -7.04 12.26 2.48
C ASN A 118 -6.53 11.14 1.59
N THR A 119 -5.62 11.50 0.69
CA THR A 119 -4.79 10.54 -0.02
C THR A 119 -3.88 9.82 0.97
N VAL A 120 -3.90 8.49 0.94
CA VAL A 120 -3.14 7.64 1.84
C VAL A 120 -1.84 7.21 1.18
N PHE A 121 -0.72 7.63 1.77
CA PHE A 121 0.61 7.21 1.34
C PHE A 121 1.07 6.01 2.17
N MET A 122 1.52 4.97 1.48
CA MET A 122 2.12 3.80 2.12
C MET A 122 3.50 3.51 1.54
N THR A 123 4.45 3.20 2.41
CA THR A 123 5.83 2.90 2.03
C THR A 123 6.05 1.39 2.08
N PRO A 124 6.36 0.75 0.95
CA PRO A 124 6.82 -0.63 0.96
C PRO A 124 8.23 -0.71 1.56
N MET A 125 8.48 -1.71 2.38
CA MET A 125 9.79 -1.99 2.98
C MET A 125 9.99 -3.50 3.11
N VAL A 126 11.22 -3.92 3.38
CA VAL A 126 11.54 -5.32 3.67
C VAL A 126 12.18 -5.37 5.06
N VAL A 127 11.61 -6.16 5.97
CA VAL A 127 12.17 -6.41 7.30
C VAL A 127 12.38 -7.91 7.43
N ASP A 128 13.62 -8.32 7.74
CA ASP A 128 13.99 -9.74 7.86
C ASP A 128 13.58 -10.60 6.65
N GLY A 129 13.66 -10.01 5.45
CA GLY A 129 13.27 -10.67 4.19
C GLY A 129 11.75 -10.72 3.94
N GLN A 130 10.92 -10.18 4.83
CA GLN A 130 9.48 -10.11 4.65
C GLN A 130 9.05 -8.76 4.07
N PRO A 131 8.32 -8.74 2.94
CA PRO A 131 7.77 -7.50 2.40
C PRO A 131 6.68 -6.98 3.34
N LEU A 132 6.77 -5.71 3.67
CA LEU A 132 5.85 -4.95 4.51
C LEU A 132 5.39 -3.69 3.78
N ILE A 133 4.15 -3.29 3.99
CA ILE A 133 3.64 -1.99 3.56
C ILE A 133 3.29 -1.21 4.82
N VAL A 134 3.93 -0.05 4.99
CA VAL A 134 3.78 0.82 6.17
C VAL A 134 3.01 2.08 5.79
N GLY A 135 1.82 2.26 6.37
CA GLY A 135 1.01 3.46 6.20
C GLY A 135 1.28 4.52 7.26
N GLN A 136 0.83 5.75 6.98
CA GLN A 136 0.73 6.78 8.02
C GLN A 136 -0.22 6.30 9.13
N GLY A 137 0.21 6.38 10.39
CA GLY A 137 -0.51 5.79 11.53
C GLY A 137 -0.03 4.38 11.94
N GLY A 138 1.04 3.85 11.33
CA GLY A 138 1.70 2.62 11.81
C GLY A 138 1.04 1.31 11.36
N ILE A 139 0.13 1.36 10.38
CA ILE A 139 -0.42 0.15 9.76
C ILE A 139 0.71 -0.57 9.01
N MET A 140 1.01 -1.80 9.42
CA MET A 140 2.00 -2.67 8.77
C MET A 140 1.29 -3.87 8.14
N LEU A 141 1.43 -4.05 6.83
CA LEU A 141 0.86 -5.20 6.10
C LEU A 141 1.99 -6.04 5.54
N GLY A 142 2.16 -7.25 6.05
CA GLY A 142 3.18 -8.20 5.59
C GLY A 142 2.64 -9.57 5.26
N LYS A 143 3.34 -10.26 4.36
CA LYS A 143 3.11 -11.68 4.11
C LYS A 143 3.90 -12.49 5.14
N LYS A 144 3.21 -13.39 5.85
CA LYS A 144 3.85 -14.38 6.73
C LYS A 144 4.64 -15.41 5.92
#